data_AF-A0A523FVQ8-F1
#
_entry.id   AF-A0A523FVQ8-F1
#
_cell.length_a   1.000
_cell.length_b   1.000
_cell.length_c   1.000
_cell.angle_alpha   90.00
_cell.angle_beta   90.00
_cell.angle_gamma   90.00
#
_symmetry.space_group_name_H-M   'P 1'
#
loop_
_entity.id
_entity.type
_entity.pdbx_description
1 polymer ?
#
loop_
_entity_poly.entity_id
_entity_poly.type
_entity_poly.pdbx_seq_one_letter_code
_entity_poly.pdbx_strand_id
1 'polypeptide(L)'
;MLRGETHALVGGLSSGMNYVRAGQTKVILRFGKSAQFAKMMSKVPDGVALSKTPQQKRLSEMLTLYGQLSRIIAGPPNMNPDRLKTLRAVFMEAANSPALIEEGKISHRVIEAANGEDTTKLVLDMLNQPPQIVNMLTALSKVKVPMIKSSGKVTATKRGGRRITIGFKGKEVTAKVSGSRTTVFINGKEGKRKAVKVGMICTFTWPKVNTEAKKVDCSG
;
A
#
# COMPACT_ATOMS: atom_id res chain seq x y z
N MET A 1 -2.25 12.09 1.59
CA MET A 1 -3.22 12.83 2.43
C MET A 1 -2.68 14.18 2.88
N LEU A 2 -1.67 14.24 3.77
CA LEU A 2 -1.23 15.52 4.36
C LEU A 2 -0.71 16.58 3.37
N ARG A 3 -0.23 16.17 2.18
CA ARG A 3 0.22 17.06 1.11
C ARG A 3 -0.82 17.28 0.00
N GLY A 4 -2.07 16.87 0.23
CA GLY A 4 -3.15 16.92 -0.77
C GLY A 4 -3.01 15.92 -1.94
N GLU A 5 -1.95 15.11 -1.99
CA GLU A 5 -1.71 14.16 -3.10
C GLU A 5 -2.64 12.94 -3.10
N THR A 6 -3.37 12.71 -2.01
CA THR A 6 -4.30 11.58 -1.88
C THR A 6 -5.51 12.04 -1.09
N HIS A 7 -6.70 11.87 -1.65
CA HIS A 7 -7.97 12.32 -1.03
C HIS A 7 -8.45 11.40 0.10
N ALA A 8 -8.22 10.09 -0.02
CA ALA A 8 -8.60 9.10 0.98
C ALA A 8 -7.59 7.95 1.04
N LEU A 9 -7.52 7.27 2.18
CA LEU A 9 -6.69 6.08 2.39
C LEU A 9 -7.52 5.06 3.18
N VAL A 10 -7.45 3.80 2.77
CA VAL A 10 -7.91 2.67 3.57
C VAL A 10 -6.67 2.03 4.20
N GLY A 11 -6.70 1.80 5.52
CA GLY A 11 -5.57 1.22 6.24
C GLY A 11 -5.94 0.88 7.68
N GLY A 12 -4.98 0.30 8.41
CA GLY A 12 -5.17 -0.08 9.81
C GLY A 12 -5.44 1.15 10.69
N LEU A 13 -6.46 1.06 11.54
CA LEU A 13 -6.90 2.17 12.39
C LEU A 13 -5.78 2.69 13.29
N SER A 14 -5.01 1.79 13.91
CA SER A 14 -3.88 2.14 14.79
C SER A 14 -2.83 3.03 14.11
N SER A 15 -2.57 2.83 12.81
CA SER A 15 -1.66 3.68 12.02
C SER A 15 -2.26 5.06 11.71
N GLY A 16 -3.58 5.13 11.56
CA GLY A 16 -4.30 6.38 11.28
C GLY A 16 -4.52 7.28 12.50
N MET A 17 -4.56 6.69 13.71
CA MET A 17 -5.01 7.41 14.92
C MET A 17 -4.16 8.62 15.28
N ASN A 18 -2.85 8.63 15.01
CA ASN A 18 -2.01 9.79 15.29
C ASN A 18 -2.46 11.01 14.49
N TYR A 19 -2.84 10.81 13.22
CA TYR A 19 -3.34 11.88 12.35
C TYR A 19 -4.75 12.33 12.73
N VAL A 20 -5.60 11.39 13.19
CA VAL A 20 -6.95 11.71 13.69
C VAL A 20 -6.88 12.54 14.97
N ARG A 21 -6.04 12.15 15.92
CA ARG A 21 -5.84 12.89 17.18
C ARG A 21 -5.23 14.27 16.94
N ALA A 22 -4.34 14.40 15.96
CA ALA A 22 -3.77 15.68 15.56
C ALA A 22 -4.72 16.57 14.73
N GLY A 23 -5.97 16.13 14.47
CA GLY A 23 -6.94 16.88 13.67
C GLY A 23 -6.62 16.96 12.18
N GLN A 24 -5.65 16.17 11.69
CA GLN A 24 -5.17 16.23 10.30
C GLN A 24 -5.98 15.36 9.34
N THR A 25 -6.68 14.34 9.86
CA THR A 25 -7.54 13.44 9.09
C THR A 25 -8.77 13.07 9.90
N LYS A 26 -9.85 12.64 9.21
CA LYS A 26 -11.05 12.10 9.85
C LYS A 26 -11.35 10.71 9.31
N VAL A 27 -11.85 9.82 10.17
CA VAL A 27 -12.35 8.51 9.73
C VAL A 27 -13.76 8.69 9.21
N ILE A 28 -14.00 8.31 7.95
CA ILE A 28 -15.30 8.49 7.27
C ILE A 28 -16.04 7.17 7.01
N LEU A 29 -15.32 6.04 7.09
CA LEU A 29 -15.84 4.72 6.81
C LEU A 29 -15.00 3.70 7.60
N ARG A 30 -15.66 2.66 8.14
CA ARG A 30 -14.99 1.53 8.80
C ARG A 30 -15.36 0.21 8.16
N PHE A 31 -14.47 -0.77 8.28
CA PHE A 31 -14.70 -2.17 7.94
C PHE A 31 -14.38 -2.99 9.20
N GLY A 32 -15.40 -3.62 9.78
CA GLY A 32 -15.28 -4.34 11.04
C GLY A 32 -15.44 -3.46 12.29
N LYS A 33 -15.20 -4.09 13.45
CA LYS A 33 -15.28 -3.47 14.78
C LYS A 33 -13.88 -3.19 15.31
N SER A 34 -13.80 -2.38 16.34
CA SER A 34 -12.57 -2.18 17.12
C SER A 34 -12.93 -2.10 18.59
N ALA A 35 -12.46 -3.06 19.40
CA ALA A 35 -12.61 -2.98 20.85
C ALA A 35 -11.89 -1.74 21.40
N GLN A 36 -10.70 -1.45 20.89
CA GLN A 36 -9.89 -0.31 21.31
C GLN A 36 -10.58 1.04 21.12
N PHE A 37 -11.34 1.21 20.03
CA PHE A 37 -11.95 2.48 19.65
C PHE A 37 -13.47 2.40 19.50
N ALA A 38 -14.14 1.55 20.29
CA ALA A 38 -15.56 1.24 20.15
C ALA A 38 -16.46 2.49 20.11
N LYS A 39 -16.24 3.46 21.03
CA LYS A 39 -17.02 4.71 21.11
C LYS A 39 -16.85 5.62 19.89
N MET A 40 -15.67 5.66 19.30
CA MET A 40 -15.44 6.44 18.08
C MET A 40 -16.02 5.71 16.88
N MET A 41 -15.81 4.39 16.80
CA MET A 41 -16.29 3.56 15.69
C MET A 41 -17.81 3.42 15.63
N SER A 42 -18.53 3.55 16.75
CA SER A 42 -20.00 3.55 16.73
C SER A 42 -20.60 4.73 15.96
N LYS A 43 -19.86 5.83 15.81
CA LYS A 43 -20.27 7.01 15.03
C LYS A 43 -19.82 6.96 13.56
N VAL A 44 -18.95 6.01 13.21
CA VAL A 44 -18.43 5.86 11.85
C VAL A 44 -19.29 4.83 11.11
N PRO A 45 -19.82 5.17 9.92
CA PRO A 45 -20.58 4.23 9.10
C PRO A 45 -19.79 2.95 8.78
N ASP A 46 -20.47 1.81 8.83
CA ASP A 46 -19.91 0.51 8.48
C ASP A 46 -20.06 0.23 6.99
N GLY A 47 -18.98 -0.06 6.29
CA GLY A 47 -18.99 -0.38 4.86
C GLY A 47 -19.85 -1.57 4.51
N VAL A 48 -19.96 -2.57 5.40
CA VAL A 48 -20.85 -3.72 5.17
C VAL A 48 -22.31 -3.28 5.24
N ALA A 49 -22.67 -2.44 6.22
CA ALA A 49 -24.03 -1.93 6.36
C ALA A 49 -24.43 -0.94 5.25
N LEU A 50 -23.47 -0.20 4.69
CA LEU A 50 -23.70 0.71 3.57
C LEU A 50 -23.75 0.01 2.20
N SER A 51 -23.38 -1.26 2.12
CA SER A 51 -23.34 -2.01 0.86
C SER A 51 -24.74 -2.31 0.35
N LYS A 52 -25.03 -1.91 -0.89
CA LYS A 52 -26.36 -2.05 -1.52
C LYS A 52 -26.48 -3.28 -2.42
N THR A 53 -25.37 -3.74 -2.98
CA THR A 53 -25.34 -4.89 -3.90
C THR A 53 -24.62 -6.09 -3.26
N PRO A 54 -24.90 -7.33 -3.71
CA PRO A 54 -24.16 -8.51 -3.26
C PRO A 54 -22.65 -8.38 -3.46
N GLN A 55 -22.23 -7.76 -4.56
CA GLN A 55 -20.83 -7.50 -4.87
C GLN A 55 -20.20 -6.50 -3.88
N GLN A 56 -20.89 -5.39 -3.57
CA GLN A 56 -20.42 -4.40 -2.58
C GLN A 56 -20.31 -5.03 -1.20
N LYS A 57 -21.30 -5.84 -0.82
CA LYS A 57 -21.31 -6.52 0.47
C LYS A 57 -20.14 -7.48 0.59
N ARG A 58 -19.91 -8.32 -0.43
CA ARG A 58 -18.78 -9.25 -0.46
C ARG A 58 -17.43 -8.52 -0.41
N LEU A 59 -17.29 -7.41 -1.13
CA LEU A 59 -16.06 -6.59 -1.09
C LEU A 59 -15.83 -5.99 0.31
N SER A 60 -16.87 -5.48 0.96
CA SER A 60 -16.79 -4.91 2.30
C SER A 60 -16.48 -5.98 3.37
N GLU A 61 -17.04 -7.18 3.23
CA GLU A 61 -16.70 -8.34 4.06
C GLU A 61 -15.24 -8.76 3.85
N MET A 62 -14.78 -8.80 2.60
CA MET A 62 -13.37 -9.09 2.27
C MET A 62 -12.41 -8.06 2.89
N LEU A 63 -12.76 -6.76 2.86
CA LEU A 63 -11.96 -5.71 3.51
C LEU A 63 -11.95 -5.86 5.04
N THR A 64 -13.05 -6.34 5.63
CA THR A 64 -13.11 -6.65 7.07
C THR A 64 -12.17 -7.82 7.40
N LEU A 65 -12.21 -8.90 6.62
CA LEU A 65 -11.31 -10.05 6.78
C LEU A 65 -9.84 -9.65 6.63
N TYR A 66 -9.52 -8.80 5.65
CA TYR A 66 -8.16 -8.30 5.45
C TYR A 66 -7.63 -7.53 6.67
N GLY A 67 -8.49 -6.73 7.31
CA GLY A 67 -8.16 -6.03 8.56
C GLY A 67 -7.86 -6.99 9.72
N GLN A 68 -8.66 -8.05 9.86
CA GLN A 68 -8.49 -9.07 10.90
C GLN A 68 -7.23 -9.91 10.67
N LEU A 69 -6.90 -10.23 9.42
CA LEU A 69 -5.75 -11.03 9.02
C LEU A 69 -4.46 -10.22 8.85
N SER A 70 -4.38 -9.02 9.41
CA SER A 70 -3.26 -8.10 9.18
C SER A 70 -1.92 -8.56 9.80
N ARG A 71 -1.93 -9.52 10.74
CA ARG A 71 -0.75 -10.02 11.45
C ARG A 71 -0.78 -11.54 11.66
N ILE A 72 -0.73 -12.29 10.56
CA ILE A 72 -0.72 -13.76 10.60
C ILE A 72 0.69 -14.28 10.89
N ILE A 73 0.78 -15.31 11.73
CA ILE A 73 1.96 -16.16 11.84
C ILE A 73 1.65 -17.49 11.14
N ALA A 74 2.48 -17.86 10.18
CA ALA A 74 2.32 -19.10 9.41
C ALA A 74 3.61 -19.92 9.45
N GLY A 75 3.45 -21.23 9.59
CA GLY A 75 4.55 -22.18 9.45
C GLY A 75 4.72 -22.66 8.00
N PRO A 76 5.86 -23.30 7.66
CA PRO A 76 6.03 -23.98 6.38
C PRO A 76 4.98 -25.08 6.15
N PRO A 77 4.72 -25.46 4.88
CA PRO A 77 3.85 -26.58 4.56
C PRO A 77 4.40 -27.90 5.12
N ASN A 78 3.51 -28.86 5.36
CA ASN A 78 3.83 -30.23 5.82
C ASN A 78 4.65 -30.28 7.13
N MET A 79 4.43 -29.33 8.03
CA MET A 79 5.02 -29.36 9.36
C MET A 79 4.61 -30.63 10.12
N ASN A 80 5.53 -31.21 10.88
CA ASN A 80 5.22 -32.32 11.77
C ASN A 80 4.02 -31.95 12.67
N PRO A 81 2.98 -32.81 12.78
CA PRO A 81 1.74 -32.49 13.50
C PRO A 81 1.94 -32.10 14.96
N ASP A 82 2.85 -32.78 15.66
CA ASP A 82 3.12 -32.48 17.07
C ASP A 82 3.78 -31.10 17.22
N ARG A 83 4.73 -30.76 16.35
CA ARG A 83 5.33 -29.41 16.33
C ARG A 83 4.29 -28.33 16.04
N LEU A 84 3.40 -28.56 15.09
CA LEU A 84 2.33 -27.62 14.77
C LEU A 84 1.41 -27.40 15.98
N LYS A 85 1.01 -28.49 16.64
CA LYS A 85 0.18 -28.44 17.85
C LYS A 85 0.87 -27.67 18.97
N THR A 86 2.14 -27.95 19.24
CA THR A 86 2.93 -27.24 20.26
C THR A 86 3.05 -25.75 19.95
N LEU A 87 3.39 -25.38 18.72
CA LEU A 87 3.53 -23.96 18.33
C LEU A 87 2.21 -23.20 18.46
N ARG A 88 1.09 -23.79 18.06
CA ARG A 88 -0.24 -23.18 18.22
C ARG A 88 -0.59 -22.98 19.69
N ALA A 89 -0.33 -23.98 20.54
CA ALA A 89 -0.59 -23.90 21.97
C ALA A 89 0.23 -22.79 22.64
N VAL A 90 1.55 -22.78 22.43
CA VAL A 90 2.47 -21.78 22.99
C VAL A 90 2.13 -20.38 22.51
N PHE A 91 1.75 -20.21 21.24
CA PHE A 91 1.32 -18.91 20.73
C PHE A 91 0.09 -18.38 21.47
N MET A 92 -0.93 -19.22 21.67
CA MET A 92 -2.15 -18.81 22.37
C MET A 92 -1.90 -18.55 23.86
N GLU A 93 -1.05 -19.34 24.50
CA GLU A 93 -0.62 -19.10 25.88
C GLU A 93 0.07 -17.75 26.01
N ALA A 94 1.05 -17.46 25.13
CA ALA A 94 1.74 -16.18 25.10
C ALA A 94 0.81 -15.01 24.79
N ALA A 95 -0.11 -15.17 23.83
CA ALA A 95 -1.07 -14.12 23.44
C ALA A 95 -2.04 -13.75 24.57
N ASN A 96 -2.36 -14.72 25.44
CA ASN A 96 -3.25 -14.53 26.59
C ASN A 96 -2.50 -14.21 27.89
N SER A 97 -1.16 -14.11 27.84
CA SER A 97 -0.33 -13.79 28.99
C SER A 97 -0.73 -12.44 29.61
N PRO A 98 -0.97 -12.38 30.94
CA PRO A 98 -1.25 -11.12 31.63
C PRO A 98 -0.15 -10.08 31.41
N ALA A 99 1.12 -10.50 31.41
CA ALA A 99 2.25 -9.60 31.18
C ALA A 99 2.19 -8.94 29.79
N LEU A 100 1.85 -9.71 28.75
CA LEU A 100 1.69 -9.18 27.40
C LEU A 100 0.48 -8.23 27.30
N ILE A 101 -0.62 -8.56 27.98
CA ILE A 101 -1.83 -7.72 27.98
C ILE A 101 -1.55 -6.37 28.67
N GLU A 102 -0.85 -6.37 29.81
CA GLU A 102 -0.47 -5.13 30.50
C GLU A 102 0.47 -4.26 29.66
N GLU A 103 1.49 -4.85 29.03
CA GLU A 103 2.36 -4.13 28.09
C GLU A 103 1.57 -3.58 26.88
N GLY A 104 0.58 -4.34 26.41
CA GLY A 104 -0.38 -3.90 25.40
C GLY A 104 -1.12 -2.64 25.83
N LYS A 105 -1.60 -2.56 27.07
CA LYS A 105 -2.29 -1.37 27.60
C LYS A 105 -1.37 -0.14 27.61
N ILE A 106 -0.13 -0.29 28.08
CA ILE A 106 0.89 0.79 28.12
C ILE A 106 1.15 1.32 26.71
N SER A 107 1.31 0.42 25.74
CA SER A 107 1.54 0.79 24.34
C SER A 107 0.28 1.20 23.57
N HIS A 108 -0.86 1.28 24.25
CA HIS A 108 -2.19 1.49 23.67
C HIS A 108 -2.44 0.54 22.51
N ARG A 109 -2.38 -0.75 22.76
CA ARG A 109 -2.65 -1.84 21.82
C ARG A 109 -3.49 -2.90 22.52
N VAL A 110 -4.65 -3.18 21.94
CA VAL A 110 -5.45 -4.33 22.36
C VAL A 110 -4.90 -5.57 21.66
N ILE A 111 -4.64 -6.61 22.44
CA ILE A 111 -4.21 -7.92 21.93
C ILE A 111 -5.47 -8.78 21.77
N GLU A 112 -5.83 -9.06 20.53
CA GLU A 112 -6.91 -9.99 20.15
C GLU A 112 -6.30 -11.03 19.21
N ALA A 113 -6.08 -12.25 19.71
CA ALA A 113 -5.49 -13.33 18.93
C ALA A 113 -6.55 -14.38 18.59
N ALA A 114 -6.54 -14.84 17.33
CA ALA A 114 -7.30 -16.01 16.89
C ALA A 114 -6.40 -17.26 16.98
N ASN A 115 -7.01 -18.41 17.29
CA ASN A 115 -6.29 -19.69 17.24
C ASN A 115 -5.97 -20.08 15.77
N GLY A 116 -5.15 -21.13 15.62
CA GLY A 116 -4.67 -21.56 14.30
C GLY A 116 -5.79 -22.07 13.38
N GLU A 117 -6.78 -22.77 13.94
CA GLU A 117 -7.91 -23.32 13.21
C GLU A 117 -8.82 -22.21 12.65
N ASP A 118 -9.18 -21.23 13.48
CA ASP A 118 -10.01 -20.10 13.09
C ASP A 118 -9.27 -19.18 12.13
N THR A 119 -7.96 -18.96 12.35
CA THR A 119 -7.12 -18.26 11.38
C THR A 119 -7.11 -18.97 10.02
N THR A 120 -7.05 -20.30 10.01
CA THR A 120 -7.09 -21.08 8.77
C THR A 120 -8.43 -20.89 8.04
N LYS A 121 -9.56 -20.96 8.76
CA LYS A 121 -10.89 -20.70 8.18
C LYS A 121 -10.98 -19.31 7.55
N LEU A 122 -10.53 -18.28 8.29
CA LEU A 122 -10.53 -16.90 7.81
C LEU A 122 -9.67 -16.72 6.55
N VAL A 123 -8.50 -17.36 6.49
CA VAL A 123 -7.64 -17.34 5.30
C VAL A 123 -8.34 -18.03 4.12
N LEU A 124 -8.94 -19.20 4.32
CA LEU A 124 -9.68 -19.90 3.27
C LEU A 124 -10.87 -19.06 2.77
N ASP A 125 -11.63 -18.44 3.66
CA ASP A 125 -12.75 -17.56 3.30
C ASP A 125 -12.30 -16.30 2.55
N MET A 126 -11.11 -15.80 2.87
CA MET A 126 -10.49 -14.68 2.18
C MET A 126 -9.98 -15.09 0.79
N LEU A 127 -9.43 -16.30 0.62
CA LEU A 127 -8.92 -16.78 -0.66
C LEU A 127 -10.05 -17.26 -1.59
N ASN A 128 -11.13 -17.81 -1.04
CA ASN A 128 -12.28 -18.28 -1.78
C ASN A 128 -13.23 -17.13 -2.16
N GLN A 129 -12.74 -16.24 -3.04
CA GLN A 129 -13.54 -15.14 -3.58
C GLN A 129 -14.32 -15.59 -4.81
N PRO A 130 -15.59 -15.17 -4.96
CA PRO A 130 -16.39 -15.52 -6.13
C PRO A 130 -15.76 -14.93 -7.41
N PRO A 131 -15.92 -15.59 -8.59
CA PRO A 131 -15.28 -15.18 -9.84
C PRO A 131 -15.51 -13.71 -10.21
N GLN A 132 -16.68 -13.16 -9.89
CA GLN A 132 -16.98 -11.73 -10.12
C GLN A 132 -15.99 -10.78 -9.44
N ILE A 133 -15.55 -11.09 -8.22
CA ILE A 133 -14.62 -10.26 -7.45
C ILE A 133 -13.21 -10.42 -8.01
N VAL A 134 -12.81 -11.66 -8.31
CA VAL A 134 -11.52 -11.96 -8.94
C VAL A 134 -11.38 -11.25 -10.29
N ASN A 135 -12.42 -11.31 -11.12
CA ASN A 135 -12.46 -10.64 -12.43
C ASN A 135 -12.38 -9.11 -12.27
N MET A 136 -13.13 -8.54 -11.32
CA MET A 136 -13.07 -7.11 -11.02
C MET A 136 -11.66 -6.69 -10.58
N LEU A 137 -11.05 -7.39 -9.62
CA LEU A 137 -9.69 -7.08 -9.14
C LEU A 137 -8.65 -7.26 -10.25
N THR A 138 -8.79 -8.29 -11.08
CA THR A 138 -7.92 -8.53 -12.24
C THR A 138 -8.04 -7.40 -13.25
N ALA A 139 -9.25 -6.93 -13.57
CA ALA A 139 -9.47 -5.80 -14.46
C ALA A 139 -8.82 -4.53 -13.92
N LEU A 140 -8.98 -4.25 -12.62
CA LEU A 140 -8.35 -3.11 -11.94
C LEU A 140 -6.82 -3.18 -11.98
N SER A 141 -6.23 -4.37 -11.83
CA SER A 141 -4.78 -4.56 -11.91
C SER A 141 -4.18 -4.22 -13.28
N LYS A 142 -5.00 -4.25 -14.34
CA LYS A 142 -4.61 -3.93 -15.72
C LYS A 142 -4.80 -2.45 -16.09
N VAL A 143 -5.37 -1.64 -15.20
CA VAL A 143 -5.57 -0.21 -15.44
C VAL A 143 -4.20 0.48 -15.56
N LYS A 144 -3.90 0.95 -16.78
CA LYS A 144 -2.66 1.67 -17.06
C LYS A 144 -2.80 3.11 -16.59
N VAL A 145 -1.89 3.55 -15.72
CA VAL A 145 -1.77 4.98 -15.39
C VAL A 145 -1.35 5.73 -16.67
N PRO A 146 -2.09 6.77 -17.11
CA PRO A 146 -1.71 7.53 -18.29
C PRO A 146 -0.35 8.18 -18.06
N MET A 147 0.59 7.93 -18.97
CA MET A 147 1.95 8.44 -18.87
C MET A 147 2.06 9.73 -19.67
N ILE A 148 2.43 10.81 -18.99
CA ILE A 148 2.69 12.11 -19.60
C ILE A 148 4.11 12.05 -20.21
N LYS A 149 4.26 12.59 -21.42
CA LYS A 149 5.57 12.82 -22.04
C LYS A 149 5.93 14.30 -21.93
N SER A 150 7.13 14.57 -21.43
CA SER A 150 7.71 15.91 -21.41
C SER A 150 9.06 15.87 -22.09
N SER A 151 9.22 16.59 -23.18
CA SER A 151 10.47 16.64 -23.96
C SER A 151 11.08 18.03 -23.89
N GLY A 152 12.40 18.09 -23.77
CA GLY A 152 13.11 19.34 -23.63
C GLY A 152 14.61 19.17 -23.48
N LYS A 153 15.34 20.28 -23.60
CA LYS A 153 16.79 20.32 -23.38
C LYS A 153 17.09 20.18 -21.89
N VAL A 154 18.05 19.34 -21.54
CA VAL A 154 18.52 19.16 -20.17
C VAL A 154 19.25 20.42 -19.73
N THR A 155 18.72 21.09 -18.69
CA THR A 155 19.31 22.28 -18.09
C THR A 155 20.18 21.94 -16.89
N ALA A 156 19.87 20.87 -16.16
CA ALA A 156 20.66 20.44 -15.01
C ALA A 156 20.61 18.93 -14.79
N THR A 157 21.72 18.38 -14.28
CA THR A 157 21.78 17.03 -13.71
C THR A 157 22.34 17.10 -12.30
N LYS A 158 21.70 16.46 -11.33
CA LYS A 158 22.12 16.47 -9.92
C LYS A 158 22.24 15.05 -9.36
N ARG A 159 23.10 14.88 -8.36
CA ARG A 159 23.29 13.62 -7.59
C ARG A 159 23.59 12.42 -8.50
N GLY A 160 24.51 12.58 -9.45
CA GLY A 160 24.91 11.51 -10.38
C GLY A 160 23.76 11.03 -11.28
N GLY A 161 22.97 11.97 -11.81
CA GLY A 161 21.85 11.69 -12.70
C GLY A 161 20.57 11.19 -11.99
N ARG A 162 20.52 11.20 -10.65
CA ARG A 162 19.28 10.85 -9.90
C ARG A 162 18.19 11.90 -10.03
N ARG A 163 18.55 13.13 -10.40
CA ARG A 163 17.64 14.23 -10.73
C ARG A 163 18.08 14.86 -12.04
N ILE A 164 17.20 14.90 -13.03
CA ILE A 164 17.47 15.47 -14.35
C ILE A 164 16.38 16.50 -14.63
N THR A 165 16.79 17.73 -14.94
CA THR A 165 15.89 18.85 -15.20
C THR A 165 15.90 19.20 -16.68
N ILE A 166 14.72 19.34 -17.27
CA ILE A 166 14.55 19.80 -18.66
C ILE A 166 13.70 21.06 -18.70
N GLY A 167 13.92 21.90 -19.72
CA GLY A 167 13.00 22.97 -20.07
C GLY A 167 11.80 22.40 -20.85
N PHE A 168 10.59 22.51 -20.29
CA PHE A 168 9.35 22.04 -20.91
C PHE A 168 8.27 23.12 -20.84
N LYS A 169 7.76 23.59 -22.00
CA LYS A 169 6.73 24.64 -22.11
C LYS A 169 7.05 25.91 -21.29
N GLY A 170 8.29 26.39 -21.39
CA GLY A 170 8.74 27.60 -20.69
C GLY A 170 8.95 27.45 -19.18
N LYS A 171 8.84 26.24 -18.63
CA LYS A 171 9.12 25.93 -17.21
C LYS A 171 10.16 24.83 -17.09
N GLU A 172 10.91 24.85 -15.99
CA GLU A 172 11.81 23.74 -15.66
C GLU A 172 11.04 22.62 -14.95
N VAL A 173 11.22 21.38 -15.42
CA VAL A 173 10.63 20.19 -14.80
C VAL A 173 11.72 19.17 -14.50
N THR A 174 11.66 18.58 -13.31
CA THR A 174 12.73 17.70 -12.80
C THR A 174 12.24 16.27 -12.61
N ALA A 175 12.83 15.32 -13.33
CA ALA A 175 12.59 13.89 -13.15
C ALA A 175 13.46 13.31 -12.02
N LYS A 176 12.86 12.47 -11.17
CA LYS A 176 13.64 11.51 -10.38
C LYS A 176 13.95 10.30 -11.26
N VAL A 177 15.20 9.85 -11.26
CA VAL A 177 15.66 8.73 -12.09
C VAL A 177 16.22 7.62 -11.20
N SER A 178 15.44 6.56 -11.04
CA SER A 178 15.81 5.37 -10.29
C SER A 178 16.81 4.52 -11.07
N GLY A 179 17.64 3.76 -10.35
CA GLY A 179 18.58 2.83 -10.99
C GLY A 179 17.94 1.50 -11.39
N SER A 180 16.83 1.15 -10.74
CA SER A 180 16.12 -0.12 -10.94
C SER A 180 14.70 0.04 -11.51
N ARG A 181 14.15 1.26 -11.45
CA ARG A 181 12.74 1.53 -11.81
C ARG A 181 12.58 2.47 -13.00
N THR A 182 13.67 3.07 -13.47
CA THR A 182 13.69 3.96 -14.62
C THR A 182 14.59 3.39 -15.70
N THR A 183 14.04 3.10 -16.87
CA THR A 183 14.83 2.71 -18.03
C THR A 183 15.35 3.97 -18.71
N VAL A 184 16.67 4.08 -18.87
CA VAL A 184 17.31 5.24 -19.50
C VAL A 184 17.85 4.82 -20.85
N PHE A 185 17.47 5.54 -21.90
CA PHE A 185 18.02 5.38 -23.24
C PHE A 185 18.86 6.61 -23.60
N ILE A 186 20.01 6.36 -24.22
CA ILE A 186 20.89 7.38 -24.76
C ILE A 186 21.16 6.99 -26.21
N ASN A 187 20.75 7.82 -27.16
CA ASN A 187 20.87 7.57 -28.59
C ASN A 187 20.31 6.19 -28.99
N GLY A 188 19.14 5.84 -28.43
CA GLY A 188 18.43 4.58 -28.70
C GLY A 188 18.96 3.33 -27.97
N LYS A 189 20.09 3.41 -27.25
CA LYS A 189 20.64 2.28 -26.48
C LYS A 189 20.37 2.44 -24.99
N GLU A 190 20.11 1.34 -24.30
CA GLU A 190 19.96 1.35 -22.85
C GLU A 190 21.28 1.78 -22.19
N GLY A 191 21.19 2.76 -21.30
CA GLY A 191 22.35 3.45 -20.72
C GLY A 191 22.19 3.72 -19.23
N LYS A 192 23.28 4.11 -18.59
CA LYS A 192 23.25 4.51 -17.18
C LYS A 192 22.79 5.96 -17.06
N ARG A 193 21.95 6.26 -16.07
CA ARG A 193 21.50 7.65 -15.76
C ARG A 193 22.62 8.70 -15.61
N LYS A 194 23.84 8.27 -15.25
CA LYS A 194 25.02 9.14 -15.14
C LYS A 194 25.53 9.65 -16.49
N ALA A 195 25.20 8.96 -17.58
CA ALA A 195 25.63 9.33 -18.91
C ALA A 195 24.72 10.39 -19.56
N VAL A 196 23.58 10.72 -18.95
CA VAL A 196 22.78 11.89 -19.36
C VAL A 196 23.52 13.16 -18.94
N LYS A 197 23.79 14.03 -19.91
CA LYS A 197 24.53 15.28 -19.71
C LYS A 197 23.65 16.50 -19.98
N VAL A 198 24.04 17.63 -19.40
CA VAL A 198 23.44 18.94 -19.71
C VAL A 198 23.61 19.22 -21.20
N GLY A 199 22.56 19.71 -21.84
CA GLY A 199 22.53 20.00 -23.28
C GLY A 199 21.85 18.94 -24.14
N MET A 200 21.73 17.68 -23.69
CA MET A 200 20.98 16.64 -24.38
C MET A 200 19.49 16.98 -24.46
N ILE A 201 18.80 16.51 -25.49
CA ILE A 201 17.33 16.57 -25.58
C ILE A 201 16.80 15.29 -24.97
N CYS A 202 16.05 15.40 -23.88
CA CYS A 202 15.49 14.24 -23.19
C CYS A 202 13.96 14.29 -23.17
N THR A 203 13.35 13.14 -23.44
CA THR A 203 11.92 12.89 -23.26
C THR A 203 11.70 12.06 -22.00
N PHE A 204 11.02 12.64 -21.03
CA PHE A 204 10.59 11.96 -19.81
C PHE A 204 9.20 11.37 -20.00
N THR A 205 9.03 10.09 -19.65
CA THR A 205 7.74 9.41 -19.59
C THR A 205 7.44 9.07 -18.13
N TRP A 206 6.44 9.73 -17.55
CA TRP A 206 6.14 9.69 -16.11
C TRP A 206 4.63 9.78 -15.84
N PRO A 207 4.15 9.31 -14.68
CA PRO A 207 2.73 9.42 -14.32
C PRO A 207 2.31 10.85 -13.98
N LYS A 208 3.24 11.69 -13.50
CA LYS A 208 3.01 13.09 -13.14
C LYS A 208 4.31 13.89 -13.28
N VAL A 209 4.20 15.14 -13.70
CA VAL A 209 5.34 16.06 -13.78
C VAL A 209 6.01 16.22 -12.41
N ASN A 210 7.34 16.32 -12.37
CA ASN A 210 8.17 16.41 -11.16
C ASN A 210 8.18 15.15 -10.26
N THR A 211 7.81 14.00 -10.82
CA THR A 211 7.87 12.70 -10.12
C THR A 211 8.94 11.78 -10.71
N GLU A 212 8.92 10.51 -10.31
CA GLU A 212 9.83 9.51 -10.85
C GLU A 212 9.44 9.12 -12.28
N ALA A 213 10.41 9.19 -13.19
CA ALA A 213 10.19 8.78 -14.56
C ALA A 213 10.27 7.26 -14.69
N LYS A 214 9.37 6.68 -15.49
CA LYS A 214 9.45 5.27 -15.88
C LYS A 214 10.46 5.07 -17.00
N LYS A 215 10.50 6.00 -17.95
CA LYS A 215 11.45 6.02 -19.07
C LYS A 215 12.03 7.42 -19.24
N VAL A 216 13.33 7.48 -19.47
CA VAL A 216 14.05 8.69 -19.89
C VAL A 216 14.74 8.37 -21.21
N ASP A 217 14.39 9.08 -22.26
CA ASP A 217 14.94 8.86 -23.60
C ASP A 217 15.69 10.11 -24.04
N CYS A 218 17.02 10.04 -24.13
CA CYS A 218 17.88 11.18 -24.40
C CYS A 218 18.61 11.01 -25.73
N SER A 219 18.66 12.09 -26.50
CA SER A 219 19.49 12.21 -27.70
C SER A 219 20.42 13.41 -27.60
N GLY A 220 21.64 13.25 -28.10
CA GLY A 220 22.68 14.28 -28.14
C GLY A 220 24.07 13.75 -27.88
#